data_AF-J9DY58-F1
#
_entry.id   AF-J9DY58-F1
#
_cell.length_a   1.000
_cell.length_b   1.000
_cell.length_c   1.000
_cell.angle_alpha   90.00
_cell.angle_beta   90.00
_cell.angle_gamma   90.00
#
_symmetry.space_group_name_H-M   'P 1'
#
loop_
_entity.id
_entity.type
_entity.pdbx_description
1 polymer ?
#
loop_
_entity_poly.entity_id
_entity_poly.type
_entity_poly.pdbx_seq_one_letter_code
_entity_poly.pdbx_strand_id
1 'polypeptide(L)'
;EHKIRYRSSSKCGGEKLVILDDSVTVQEYPSGVVRRRLTADFTLLDAFWCEFPNTSADDDPLRGVCLIGHKNLIFASDTDWISYTITLPFTVKRVFRSALGLILQRTAPLPSS
;
A
#
# COMPACT_ATOMS: atom_id res chain seq x y z
N GLU A 1 14.30 -4.74 -5.51
CA GLU A 1 13.79 -4.61 -6.91
C GLU A 1 13.18 -3.23 -7.08
N HIS A 2 13.40 -2.56 -8.23
CA HIS A 2 12.80 -1.25 -8.50
C HIS A 2 11.47 -1.44 -9.24
N LYS A 3 10.36 -1.02 -8.62
CA LYS A 3 9.02 -1.05 -9.23
C LYS A 3 8.46 0.37 -9.28
N ILE A 4 7.77 0.70 -10.37
CA ILE A 4 7.13 2.01 -10.56
C ILE A 4 5.66 1.78 -10.92
N ARG A 5 4.76 2.52 -10.28
CA ARG A 5 3.33 2.53 -10.60
C ARG A 5 2.86 3.94 -10.86
N TYR A 6 1.84 4.09 -11.68
CA TYR A 6 1.21 5.37 -12.00
C TYR A 6 -0.28 5.30 -11.70
N ARG A 7 -0.86 6.39 -11.21
CA ARG A 7 -2.31 6.61 -11.17
C ARG A 7 -2.66 7.99 -11.71
N SER A 8 -3.76 8.07 -12.45
CA SER A 8 -4.31 9.34 -12.91
C SER A 8 -4.94 10.09 -11.75
N SER A 9 -4.84 11.43 -11.75
CA SER A 9 -5.60 12.29 -10.84
C SER A 9 -6.73 12.97 -11.59
N SER A 10 -7.77 13.40 -10.87
CA SER A 10 -8.90 14.15 -11.44
C SER A 10 -8.51 15.55 -11.93
N LYS A 11 -7.39 16.09 -11.44
CA LYS A 11 -6.75 17.30 -11.96
C LYS A 11 -5.67 16.88 -12.95
N CYS A 12 -5.49 17.63 -14.04
CA CYS A 12 -4.50 17.34 -15.09
C CYS A 12 -3.17 16.84 -14.49
N GLY A 13 -2.83 15.58 -14.77
CA GLY A 13 -1.66 14.90 -14.21
C GLY A 13 -2.02 13.61 -13.47
N GLY A 14 -1.16 13.22 -12.54
CA GLY A 14 -1.31 12.01 -11.76
C GLY A 14 -0.27 11.90 -10.67
N GLU A 15 -0.16 10.70 -10.14
CA GLU A 15 0.86 10.35 -9.17
C GLU A 15 1.66 9.14 -9.65
N LYS A 16 2.90 9.10 -9.19
CA LYS A 16 3.87 8.06 -9.45
C LYS A 16 4.33 7.51 -8.12
N LEU A 17 4.17 6.20 -7.94
CA LEU A 17 4.68 5.45 -6.80
C LEU A 17 5.99 4.79 -7.21
N VAL A 18 7.10 5.20 -6.58
CA VAL A 18 8.44 4.63 -6.79
C VAL A 18 8.76 3.73 -5.61
N ILE A 19 9.00 2.46 -5.88
CA ILE A 19 9.28 1.44 -4.87
C ILE A 19 10.72 1.00 -5.06
N LEU A 20 11.56 1.26 -4.06
CA LEU A 20 12.97 0.93 -4.05
C LEU A 20 13.31 0.27 -2.72
N ASP A 21 13.58 -1.03 -2.79
CA ASP A 21 13.90 -1.87 -1.64
C ASP A 21 12.80 -1.82 -0.58
N ASP A 22 13.07 -1.22 0.58
CA ASP A 22 12.13 -1.03 1.69
C ASP A 22 11.44 0.35 1.68
N SER A 23 11.78 1.19 0.71
CA SER A 23 11.30 2.57 0.60
C SER A 23 10.27 2.75 -0.52
N VAL A 24 9.29 3.61 -0.26
CA VAL A 24 8.23 3.97 -1.20
C VAL A 24 8.12 5.48 -1.26
N THR A 25 8.28 6.05 -2.44
CA THR A 25 8.15 7.49 -2.69
C THR A 25 6.91 7.76 -3.54
N VAL A 26 6.02 8.62 -3.05
CA VAL A 26 4.89 9.16 -3.81
C VAL A 26 5.35 10.47 -4.43
N GLN A 27 5.26 10.56 -5.75
CA GLN A 27 5.61 11.74 -6.54
C GLN A 27 4.41 12.19 -7.36
N GLU A 28 4.31 13.48 -7.61
CA GLU A 28 3.44 13.99 -8.66
C GLU A 28 3.99 13.63 -10.05
N TYR A 29 3.07 13.42 -10.98
CA TYR A 29 3.39 13.18 -12.38
C TYR A 29 2.64 14.19 -13.27
N PRO A 30 3.31 14.85 -14.22
CA PRO A 30 4.71 14.67 -14.63
C PRO A 30 5.74 15.52 -13.86
N SER A 31 5.32 16.39 -12.93
CA SER A 31 6.22 17.37 -12.28
C SER A 31 7.39 16.75 -11.51
N GLY A 32 7.26 15.52 -11.01
CA GLY A 32 8.28 14.82 -10.23
C GLY A 32 8.39 15.30 -8.78
N VAL A 33 7.54 16.23 -8.34
CA VAL A 33 7.54 16.75 -6.96
C VAL A 33 7.26 15.61 -5.99
N VAL A 34 8.15 15.41 -5.02
CA VAL A 34 7.98 14.39 -3.98
C VAL A 34 6.92 14.86 -3.00
N ARG A 35 5.82 14.10 -2.91
CA ARG A 35 4.71 14.35 -1.98
C ARG A 35 4.93 13.66 -0.65
N ARG A 36 5.41 12.40 -0.69
CA ARG A 36 5.61 11.59 0.51
C ARG A 36 6.73 10.58 0.32
N ARG A 37 7.43 10.27 1.41
CA ARG A 37 8.35 9.13 1.53
C ARG A 37 7.89 8.25 2.67
N LEU A 38 7.84 6.96 2.42
CA LEU A 38 7.43 5.92 3.34
C LEU A 38 8.55 4.88 3.37
N THR A 39 8.87 4.36 4.54
CA THR A 39 9.87 3.30 4.71
C THR A 39 9.25 2.20 5.54
N ALA A 40 9.35 0.97 5.07
CA ALA A 40 8.97 -0.20 5.83
C ALA A 40 10.14 -0.64 6.73
N ASP A 41 9.84 -1.09 7.94
CA ASP A 41 10.78 -1.75 8.85
C ASP A 41 10.90 -3.27 8.57
N PHE A 42 10.41 -3.72 7.42
CA PHE A 42 10.42 -5.10 6.96
C PHE A 42 10.70 -5.20 5.46
N THR A 43 11.06 -6.39 5.01
CA THR A 43 11.24 -6.67 3.58
C THR A 43 9.92 -6.50 2.82
N LEU A 44 9.90 -5.47 1.98
CA LEU A 44 8.76 -5.11 1.16
C LEU A 44 8.60 -6.07 -0.02
N LEU A 45 7.42 -6.64 -0.17
CA LEU A 45 7.03 -7.45 -1.34
C LEU A 45 6.46 -6.58 -2.44
N ASP A 46 5.60 -5.66 -2.05
CA ASP A 46 4.91 -4.75 -2.96
C ASP A 46 4.41 -3.51 -2.21
N ALA A 47 4.10 -2.47 -2.97
CA ALA A 47 3.35 -1.33 -2.48
C ALA A 47 2.40 -0.81 -3.55
N PHE A 48 1.26 -0.30 -3.13
CA PHE A 48 0.21 0.16 -4.03
C PHE A 48 -0.76 1.10 -3.32
N TRP A 49 -1.46 1.92 -4.09
CA TRP A 49 -2.61 2.65 -3.57
C TRP A 49 -3.73 1.68 -3.20
N CYS A 50 -4.31 1.91 -2.03
CA CYS A 50 -5.38 1.12 -1.46
C CYS A 50 -6.42 2.04 -0.81
N GLU A 51 -7.62 1.51 -0.63
CA GLU A 51 -8.72 2.21 0.03
C GLU A 51 -9.42 1.25 0.98
N PHE A 52 -9.91 1.78 2.10
CA PHE A 52 -10.70 1.05 3.08
C PHE A 52 -12.01 1.81 3.33
N PRO A 53 -13.14 1.10 3.52
CA PRO A 53 -14.39 1.75 3.87
C PRO A 53 -14.23 2.50 5.20
N ASN A 54 -14.74 3.73 5.26
CA ASN A 54 -14.84 4.45 6.52
C ASN A 54 -16.06 3.93 7.30
N THR A 55 -15.97 3.91 8.63
CA THR A 55 -17.03 3.41 9.51
C THR A 55 -18.17 4.40 9.73
N SER A 56 -17.96 5.68 9.38
CA SER A 56 -18.98 6.73 9.33
C SER A 56 -19.71 6.68 7.98
N ALA A 57 -21.04 6.63 8.02
CA ALA A 57 -21.89 6.48 6.84
C ALA A 57 -21.78 7.64 5.83
N ASP A 58 -21.24 8.79 6.25
CA ASP A 58 -21.15 10.02 5.47
C ASP A 58 -19.72 10.35 5.01
N ASP A 59 -18.72 9.52 5.35
CA ASP A 59 -17.33 9.82 5.00
C ASP A 59 -16.84 9.05 3.77
N ASP A 60 -16.06 9.75 2.96
CA ASP A 60 -15.28 9.16 1.88
C ASP A 60 -14.40 7.99 2.38
N PRO A 61 -14.14 6.97 1.54
CA PRO A 61 -13.25 5.87 1.91
C PRO A 61 -11.86 6.40 2.27
N LEU A 62 -11.24 5.76 3.26
CA LEU A 62 -9.88 6.05 3.68
C LEU A 62 -8.92 5.62 2.59
N ARG A 63 -8.34 6.58 1.88
CA ARG A 63 -7.37 6.36 0.80
C ARG A 63 -5.95 6.49 1.34
N GLY A 64 -5.04 5.71 0.76
CA GLY A 64 -3.65 5.80 1.11
C GLY A 64 -2.77 4.86 0.30
N VAL A 65 -1.57 4.63 0.83
CA VAL A 65 -0.59 3.71 0.27
C VAL A 65 -0.43 2.53 1.22
N CYS A 66 -0.60 1.32 0.70
CA CYS A 66 -0.33 0.09 1.40
C CYS A 66 1.07 -0.42 1.04
N LEU A 67 1.85 -0.76 2.05
CA LEU A 67 3.15 -1.43 1.94
C LEU A 67 2.98 -2.84 2.50
N ILE A 68 3.18 -3.87 1.68
CA ILE A 68 2.98 -5.26 2.08
C ILE A 68 4.31 -6.00 2.17
N GLY A 69 4.54 -6.66 3.30
CA GLY A 69 5.60 -7.65 3.52
C GLY A 69 5.02 -9.05 3.67
N HIS A 70 5.88 -10.04 3.96
CA HIS A 70 5.44 -11.42 4.13
C HIS A 70 4.49 -11.61 5.32
N LYS A 71 4.69 -10.88 6.42
CA LYS A 71 3.85 -10.95 7.62
C LYS A 71 3.45 -9.59 8.16
N ASN A 72 3.69 -8.53 7.40
CA ASN A 72 3.47 -7.17 7.84
C ASN A 72 2.73 -6.39 6.76
N LEU A 73 1.91 -5.45 7.18
CA LEU A 73 1.20 -4.52 6.33
C LEU A 73 1.30 -3.15 7.00
N ILE A 74 1.72 -2.13 6.25
CA ILE A 74 1.56 -0.74 6.66
C ILE A 74 0.51 -0.12 5.75
N PHE A 75 -0.51 0.51 6.34
CA PHE A 75 -1.41 1.42 5.65
C PHE A 75 -1.06 2.86 6.03
N ALA A 76 -0.52 3.62 5.09
CA ALA A 76 -0.21 5.03 5.25
C ALA A 76 -1.33 5.87 4.64
N SER A 77 -2.19 6.43 5.50
CA SER A 77 -3.38 7.17 5.09
C SER A 77 -3.02 8.55 4.52
N ASP A 78 -3.73 8.97 3.47
CA ASP A 78 -3.57 10.26 2.80
C ASP A 78 -4.22 11.41 3.60
N THR A 79 -5.20 11.12 4.47
CA THR A 79 -6.07 12.12 5.10
C THR A 79 -5.56 12.60 6.46
N ASP A 80 -5.08 11.68 7.30
CA ASP A 80 -4.76 11.94 8.71
C ASP A 80 -3.26 11.84 9.03
N TRP A 81 -2.43 11.55 8.02
CA TRP A 81 -0.99 11.32 8.15
C TRP A 81 -0.62 10.18 9.09
N ILE A 82 -1.59 9.36 9.52
CA ILE A 82 -1.37 8.21 10.37
C ILE A 82 -0.87 7.04 9.52
N SER A 83 0.07 6.28 10.09
CA SER A 83 0.54 5.02 9.51
C SER A 83 0.14 3.88 10.43
N TYR A 84 -0.72 3.00 9.93
CA TYR A 84 -1.21 1.84 10.65
C TYR A 84 -0.34 0.64 10.32
N THR A 85 0.42 0.16 11.30
CA THR A 85 1.27 -1.03 11.15
C THR A 85 0.55 -2.26 11.70
N ILE A 86 0.45 -3.29 10.88
CA ILE A 86 -0.30 -4.52 11.16
C ILE A 86 0.63 -5.71 10.99
N THR A 87 0.72 -6.55 12.03
CA THR A 87 1.39 -7.86 11.95
C THR A 87 0.34 -8.93 11.65
N LEU A 88 0.56 -9.70 10.59
CA LEU A 88 -0.34 -10.73 10.10
C LEU A 88 -0.02 -12.09 10.75
N PRO A 89 -1.03 -12.87 11.18
CA PRO A 89 -0.82 -14.17 11.81
C PRO A 89 -0.43 -15.28 10.82
N PHE A 90 -0.12 -14.93 9.56
CA PHE A 90 0.26 -15.87 8.51
C PHE A 90 1.14 -15.21 7.44
N THR A 91 1.87 -16.03 6.68
CA THR A 91 2.69 -15.56 5.56
C THR A 91 1.84 -15.30 4.32
N VAL A 92 1.87 -14.08 3.80
CA VAL A 92 1.19 -13.64 2.59
C VAL A 92 1.91 -14.15 1.35
N LYS A 93 1.14 -14.76 0.43
CA LYS A 93 1.59 -15.19 -0.89
C LYS A 93 1.23 -14.17 -1.97
N ARG A 94 0.01 -13.63 -1.92
CA ARG A 94 -0.51 -12.63 -2.87
C ARG A 94 -1.48 -11.68 -2.17
N VAL A 95 -1.61 -10.47 -2.71
CA VAL A 95 -2.59 -9.48 -2.28
C VAL A 95 -3.46 -9.07 -3.45
N PHE A 96 -4.76 -9.00 -3.20
CA PHE A 96 -5.74 -8.46 -4.14
C PHE A 96 -6.41 -7.24 -3.53
N ARG A 97 -6.58 -6.20 -4.35
CA ARG A 97 -7.28 -4.97 -3.98
C ARG A 97 -8.78 -5.17 -4.25
N SER A 98 -9.61 -4.72 -3.33
CA SER A 98 -11.07 -4.82 -3.36
C SER A 98 -11.69 -3.50 -2.92
N ALA A 99 -12.94 -3.24 -3.28
CA ALA A 99 -13.70 -2.10 -2.79
C ALA A 99 -13.90 -2.11 -1.25
N LEU A 100 -13.72 -3.28 -0.62
CA LEU A 100 -13.80 -3.45 0.84
C LEU A 100 -12.42 -3.48 1.52
N GLY A 101 -11.34 -3.11 0.82
CA GLY A 101 -9.98 -3.17 1.33
C GLY A 101 -9.12 -4.21 0.63
N LEU A 102 -8.49 -5.10 1.41
CA LEU A 102 -7.51 -6.06 0.90
C LEU A 102 -7.94 -7.50 1.13
N ILE A 103 -7.77 -8.32 0.10
CA ILE A 103 -7.89 -9.78 0.20
C ILE A 103 -6.47 -10.35 0.20
N LEU A 104 -6.10 -11.02 1.28
CA LEU A 104 -4.77 -11.60 1.46
C LEU A 104 -4.81 -13.10 1.24
N GLN A 105 -4.07 -13.59 0.25
CA GLN A 105 -3.90 -15.02 0.04
C GLN A 105 -2.78 -15.54 0.92
N ARG A 106 -3.12 -16.46 1.83
CA ARG A 106 -2.15 -17.16 2.69
C ARG A 106 -1.29 -18.13 1.90
N THR A 107 0.00 -18.23 2.26
CA THR A 107 0.91 -19.28 1.78
C THR A 107 0.52 -20.63 2.40
N ALA A 108 0.40 -21.67 1.59
CA ALA A 108 0.09 -23.01 2.10
C ALA A 108 1.20 -23.45 3.09
N PRO A 109 0.83 -24.08 4.23
CA PRO A 109 1.83 -24.71 5.09
C PRO A 109 2.59 -25.75 4.29
N LEU A 110 3.90 -25.84 4.50
CA LEU A 110 4.71 -26.93 3.95
C LEU A 110 4.12 -28.25 4.47
N PRO A 111 3.93 -29.28 3.61
CA PRO A 111 3.50 -30.58 4.08
C PRO A 111 4.53 -31.08 5.10
N SER A 112 4.04 -31.50 6.28
CA SER A 112 4.87 -32.21 7.25
C SER A 112 5.25 -33.55 6.65
N SER A 113 6.53 -33.71 6.33
CA SER A 113 7.14 -34.99 5.99
C SER A 113 7.11 -35.95 7.17
#